data_AF-A0A2P4XBL0-F1
#
_entry.id   AF-A0A2P4XBL0-F1
#
_cell.length_a   1.000
_cell.length_b   1.000
_cell.length_c   1.000
_cell.angle_alpha   90.00
_cell.angle_beta   90.00
_cell.angle_gamma   90.00
#
_symmetry.space_group_name_H-M   'P 1'
#
loop_
_entity.id
_entity.type
_entity.pdbx_description
1 polymer ?
#
loop_
_entity_poly.entity_id
_entity_poly.type
_entity_poly.pdbx_seq_one_letter_code
_entity_poly.pdbx_strand_id
1 'polypeptide(L)'
;MVDRVRDAPPKPSTYRELLATRVLSVDAYWKELREPSRRTPREIPVPLWPGESLQQYEREFGRWLASRRLSLAAMREDPVIERNYRLQFAHTRVARTNARPRSHRK
;
A
#
# COMPACT_ATOMS: atom_id res chain seq x y z
N MET A 1 28.87 7.08 36.06
CA MET A 1 28.41 7.87 34.89
C MET A 1 27.60 6.93 34.03
N VAL A 2 26.29 7.19 33.87
CA VAL A 2 25.41 6.34 33.05
C VAL A 2 25.49 6.78 31.59
N ASP A 3 25.91 5.88 30.71
CA ASP A 3 25.88 6.05 29.26
C ASP A 3 24.44 6.24 28.79
N ARG A 4 24.08 7.50 28.51
CA ARG A 4 22.82 7.86 27.87
C ARG A 4 22.99 7.58 26.38
N VAL A 5 22.60 6.38 25.93
CA VAL A 5 22.39 6.10 24.50
C VAL A 5 21.41 7.14 23.98
N ARG A 6 21.92 8.11 23.23
CA ARG A 6 21.09 9.09 22.54
C ARG A 6 20.41 8.32 21.41
N ASP A 7 19.15 7.97 21.62
CA ASP A 7 18.28 7.54 20.53
C ASP A 7 18.28 8.69 19.52
N ALA A 8 19.00 8.51 18.41
CA ALA A 8 19.08 9.51 17.36
C ALA A 8 17.67 9.73 16.82
N PRO A 9 17.24 10.99 16.60
CA PRO A 9 15.93 11.22 16.00
C PRO A 9 15.84 10.44 14.68
N PRO A 10 14.70 9.78 14.39
CA PRO A 10 14.55 9.04 13.15
C PRO A 10 14.88 9.96 11.98
N LYS A 11 15.82 9.53 11.13
CA LYS A 11 16.23 10.32 9.96
C LYS A 11 14.97 10.70 9.15
N PRO A 12 14.87 11.95 8.66
CA PRO A 12 13.79 12.30 7.75
C PRO A 12 13.85 11.34 6.57
N SER A 13 12.80 10.53 6.42
CA SER A 13 12.71 9.56 5.33
C SER A 13 12.51 10.34 4.04
N THR A 14 13.34 10.08 3.04
CA THR A 14 13.22 10.73 1.74
C THR A 14 11.88 10.36 1.08
N TYR A 15 11.37 11.20 0.17
CA TYR A 15 10.16 10.90 -0.63
C TYR A 15 10.19 9.47 -1.21
N ARG A 16 11.35 9.09 -1.75
CA ARG A 16 11.59 7.76 -2.33
C ARG A 16 11.50 6.63 -1.31
N GLU A 17 11.99 6.83 -0.10
CA GLU A 17 11.91 5.82 0.96
C GLU A 17 10.48 5.70 1.51
N LEU A 18 9.77 6.82 1.68
CA LEU A 18 8.39 6.83 2.14
C LEU A 18 7.44 6.13 1.17
N LEU A 19 7.69 6.27 -0.13
CA LEU A 19 6.87 5.68 -1.18
C LEU A 19 7.48 4.44 -1.82
N ALA A 20 8.50 3.84 -1.19
CA ALA A 20 9.04 2.57 -1.64
C ALA A 20 7.93 1.52 -1.69
N THR A 21 7.78 0.86 -2.83
CA THR A 21 6.73 -0.13 -3.10
C THR A 21 7.31 -1.52 -3.28
N ARG A 22 6.56 -2.54 -2.86
CA ARG A 22 6.83 -3.94 -3.19
C ARG A 22 5.64 -4.55 -3.95
N VAL A 23 5.91 -5.22 -5.04
CA VAL A 23 4.89 -5.89 -5.86
C VAL A 23 4.68 -7.31 -5.36
N LEU A 24 3.42 -7.71 -5.22
CA LEU A 24 3.03 -9.07 -4.81
C LEU A 24 1.64 -9.41 -5.36
N SER A 25 1.22 -10.66 -5.26
CA SER A 25 -0.15 -11.04 -5.62
C SER A 25 -1.15 -10.62 -4.54
N VAL A 26 -2.40 -10.42 -4.95
CA VAL A 26 -3.53 -10.20 -4.01
C VAL A 26 -3.64 -11.32 -2.97
N ASP A 27 -3.43 -12.59 -3.37
CA ASP A 27 -3.49 -13.74 -2.46
C ASP A 27 -2.35 -13.71 -1.43
N ALA A 28 -1.13 -13.37 -1.85
CA ALA A 28 0.01 -13.22 -0.95
C ALA A 28 -0.24 -12.10 0.07
N TYR A 29 -0.77 -10.97 -0.39
CA TYR A 29 -1.07 -9.86 0.51
C TYR A 29 -2.20 -10.20 1.50
N TRP A 30 -3.23 -10.92 1.04
CA TRP A 30 -4.28 -11.41 1.93
C TRP A 30 -3.74 -12.37 3.01
N LYS A 31 -2.78 -13.23 2.66
CA LYS A 31 -2.11 -14.09 3.64
C LYS A 31 -1.37 -13.25 4.69
N GLU A 32 -0.64 -12.22 4.29
CA GLU A 32 0.04 -11.31 5.23
C GLU A 32 -0.94 -10.58 6.16
N LEU A 33 -2.13 -10.21 5.68
CA LEU A 33 -3.16 -9.58 6.52
C LEU A 33 -3.76 -10.54 7.56
N ARG A 34 -3.80 -11.85 7.28
CA ARG A 34 -4.32 -12.87 8.21
C ARG A 34 -3.29 -13.42 9.17
N GLU A 35 -2.03 -13.43 8.74
CA GLU A 35 -0.89 -13.89 9.53
C GLU A 35 0.07 -12.71 9.70
N PRO A 36 -0.26 -11.71 10.57
CA PRO A 36 0.61 -10.56 10.76
C PRO A 36 1.95 -11.03 11.30
N SER A 37 3.00 -10.88 10.49
CA SER A 37 4.35 -11.18 10.92
C SER A 37 4.77 -10.17 12.02
N ARG A 38 5.68 -10.57 12.91
CA ARG A 38 6.29 -9.66 13.91
C ARG A 38 6.98 -8.44 13.27
N ARG A 39 7.26 -8.49 11.97
CA ARG A 39 7.82 -7.39 11.17
C ARG A 39 6.79 -6.95 10.15
N THR A 40 6.24 -5.75 10.33
CA THR A 40 5.47 -5.10 9.26
C THR A 40 6.44 -4.64 8.16
N PRO A 41 6.22 -5.02 6.89
CA PRO A 41 7.04 -4.54 5.78
C PRO A 41 7.01 -3.00 5.73
N ARG A 42 8.19 -2.39 5.56
CA ARG A 42 8.30 -0.93 5.42
C ARG A 42 7.80 -0.45 4.06
N GLU A 43 7.84 -1.29 3.04
CA GLU A 43 7.40 -0.93 1.68
C GLU A 43 5.89 -1.03 1.56
N ILE A 44 5.32 -0.12 0.77
CA ILE A 44 3.90 -0.09 0.43
C ILE A 44 3.60 -1.31 -0.44
N PRO A 45 2.65 -2.18 -0.05
CA PRO A 45 2.24 -3.30 -0.88
C PRO A 45 1.51 -2.81 -2.14
N VAL A 46 1.85 -3.44 -3.26
CA VAL A 46 1.17 -3.28 -4.55
C VAL A 46 0.59 -4.65 -4.95
N PRO A 47 -0.60 -5.01 -4.42
CA PRO A 47 -1.22 -6.29 -4.68
C PRO A 47 -1.85 -6.32 -6.09
N LEU A 48 -1.25 -7.09 -6.98
CA LEU A 48 -1.70 -7.28 -8.36
C LEU A 48 -2.63 -8.50 -8.49
N TRP A 49 -3.67 -8.36 -9.31
CA TRP A 49 -4.45 -9.50 -9.77
C TRP A 49 -3.67 -10.33 -10.80
N PRO A 50 -4.01 -11.62 -11.01
CA PRO A 50 -3.45 -12.40 -12.11
C PRO A 50 -3.60 -11.67 -13.45
N GLY A 51 -2.49 -11.47 -14.16
CA GLY A 51 -2.44 -10.78 -15.45
C GLY A 51 -2.52 -9.24 -15.39
N GLU A 52 -2.61 -8.65 -14.20
CA GLU A 52 -2.60 -7.19 -14.06
C GLU A 52 -1.18 -6.63 -14.06
N SER A 53 -0.95 -5.56 -14.82
CA SER A 53 0.32 -4.84 -14.80
C SER A 53 0.35 -3.74 -13.74
N LEU A 54 1.55 -3.33 -13.32
CA LEU A 54 1.74 -2.21 -12.40
C LEU A 54 1.08 -0.91 -12.92
N GLN A 55 1.13 -0.66 -14.23
CA GLN A 55 0.49 0.52 -14.81
C GLN A 55 -1.04 0.47 -14.68
N GLN A 56 -1.64 -0.72 -14.84
CA GLN A 56 -3.07 -0.90 -14.63
C GLN A 56 -3.43 -0.67 -13.17
N TYR A 57 -2.62 -1.17 -12.23
CA TYR A 57 -2.78 -0.91 -10.80
C TYR A 57 -2.75 0.59 -10.46
N GLU A 58 -1.75 1.34 -10.94
CA GLU A 58 -1.63 2.78 -10.69
C GLU A 58 -2.80 3.57 -11.29
N ARG A 59 -3.32 3.14 -12.45
CA ARG A 59 -4.52 3.74 -13.04
C ARG A 59 -5.76 3.51 -12.17
N GLU A 60 -5.94 2.31 -11.63
CA GLU A 60 -7.04 2.00 -10.71
C GLU A 60 -6.90 2.76 -9.38
N PHE A 61 -5.67 2.97 -8.89
CA PHE A 61 -5.42 3.84 -7.75
C PHE A 61 -5.88 5.27 -8.03
N GLY A 62 -5.53 5.82 -9.21
CA GLY A 62 -6.00 7.14 -9.64
C GLY A 62 -7.53 7.24 -9.71
N ARG A 63 -8.21 6.22 -10.25
CA ARG A 63 -9.69 6.14 -10.27
C ARG A 63 -10.29 6.10 -8.86
N TRP A 64 -9.66 5.35 -7.96
CA TRP A 64 -10.07 5.23 -6.56
C TRP A 64 -9.86 6.53 -5.77
N LEU A 65 -8.84 7.33 -6.08
CA LEU A 65 -8.69 8.68 -5.54
C LEU A 65 -9.78 9.62 -6.08
N ALA A 66 -10.01 9.59 -7.40
CA ALA A 66 -10.99 10.45 -8.04
C ALA A 66 -12.41 10.22 -7.51
N SER A 67 -12.79 8.97 -7.21
CA SER A 67 -14.09 8.66 -6.60
C SER A 67 -14.28 9.25 -5.20
N ARG A 68 -13.19 9.69 -4.55
CA ARG A 68 -13.17 10.41 -3.26
C ARG A 68 -12.94 11.90 -3.41
N ARG A 69 -13.00 12.45 -4.63
CA ARG A 69 -12.68 13.85 -4.95
C ARG A 69 -11.23 14.23 -4.61
N LEU A 70 -10.31 13.26 -4.70
CA LEU A 70 -8.86 13.45 -4.51
C LEU A 70 -8.14 13.29 -5.85
N SER A 71 -6.93 13.83 -5.96
CA SER A 71 -6.06 13.68 -7.13
C SER A 71 -4.65 13.25 -6.72
N LEU A 72 -3.94 12.54 -7.61
CA LEU A 72 -2.55 12.17 -7.37
C LEU A 72 -1.64 13.40 -7.23
N ALA A 73 -1.95 14.49 -7.95
CA ALA A 73 -1.20 15.73 -7.87
C ALA A 73 -1.25 16.32 -6.44
N ALA A 74 -2.43 16.37 -5.83
CA ALA A 74 -2.59 16.83 -4.45
C ALA A 74 -1.85 15.94 -3.44
N MET A 75 -1.78 14.62 -3.69
CA MET A 75 -1.06 13.70 -2.81
C MET A 75 0.46 13.93 -2.81
N ARG A 76 1.03 14.39 -3.93
CA ARG A 76 2.49 14.60 -4.04
C ARG A 76 3.01 15.73 -3.16
N GLU A 77 2.14 16.61 -2.68
CA GLU A 77 2.48 17.68 -1.75
C GLU A 77 2.79 17.14 -0.33
N ASP A 78 2.22 15.99 0.04
CA ASP A 78 2.46 15.31 1.31
C ASP A 78 2.67 13.80 1.11
N PRO A 79 3.94 13.33 1.11
CA PRO A 79 4.27 11.93 0.88
C PRO A 79 3.76 10.98 1.97
N VAL A 80 3.51 11.47 3.18
CA VAL A 80 2.94 10.67 4.27
C VAL A 80 1.46 10.42 3.99
N ILE A 81 0.75 11.44 3.53
CA ILE A 81 -0.64 11.30 3.09
C ILE A 81 -0.73 10.38 1.86
N GLU A 82 0.14 10.55 0.85
CA GLU A 82 0.18 9.66 -0.32
C GLU A 82 0.38 8.20 0.11
N ARG A 83 1.34 7.95 1.00
CA ARG A 83 1.62 6.62 1.55
C ARG A 83 0.38 6.01 2.20
N ASN A 84 -0.32 6.78 3.04
CA ASN A 84 -1.51 6.31 3.73
C ASN A 84 -2.63 5.93 2.75
N TYR A 85 -2.87 6.73 1.72
CA TYR A 85 -3.85 6.41 0.70
C TYR A 85 -3.46 5.19 -0.15
N ARG A 86 -2.18 5.02 -0.48
CA ARG A 86 -1.70 3.82 -1.18
C ARG A 86 -1.92 2.56 -0.33
N LEU A 87 -1.65 2.61 0.98
CA LEU A 87 -1.92 1.51 1.91
C LEU A 87 -3.42 1.18 2.00
N GLN A 88 -4.28 2.20 2.12
CA GLN A 88 -5.74 2.02 2.15
C GLN A 88 -6.26 1.42 0.84
N PHE A 89 -5.73 1.85 -0.30
CA PHE A 89 -6.10 1.28 -1.59
C PHE A 89 -5.73 -0.21 -1.67
N ALA A 90 -4.51 -0.57 -1.28
CA ALA A 90 -4.06 -1.96 -1.22
C ALA A 90 -5.00 -2.81 -0.35
N HIS A 91 -5.37 -2.34 0.85
CA HIS A 91 -6.36 -3.02 1.70
C HIS A 91 -7.73 -3.14 1.03
N THR A 92 -8.20 -2.09 0.36
CA THR A 92 -9.50 -2.10 -0.34
C THR A 92 -9.54 -3.16 -1.45
N ARG A 93 -8.43 -3.36 -2.18
CA ARG A 93 -8.36 -4.38 -3.23
C ARG A 93 -8.56 -5.78 -2.67
N VAL A 94 -7.99 -6.07 -1.51
CA VAL A 94 -8.16 -7.37 -0.84
C VAL A 94 -9.55 -7.50 -0.23
N ALA A 95 -10.12 -6.45 0.38
CA ALA A 95 -11.48 -6.51 0.91
C ALA A 95 -12.53 -6.85 -0.17
N ARG A 96 -12.32 -6.37 -1.40
CA ARG A 96 -13.17 -6.71 -2.56
C ARG A 96 -13.10 -8.18 -2.98
N THR A 97 -12.01 -8.90 -2.69
CA THR A 97 -11.92 -10.33 -2.97
C THR A 97 -12.86 -11.12 -2.05
N ASN A 98 -12.91 -10.75 -0.77
CA ASN A 98 -13.69 -11.43 0.25
C ASN A 98 -15.19 -11.16 0.12
N ALA A 99 -15.56 -10.03 -0.49
CA ALA A 99 -16.96 -9.65 -0.71
C ALA A 99 -17.62 -10.30 -1.94
N ARG A 100 -16.86 -11.03 -2.77
CA ARG A 100 -17.42 -11.78 -3.91
C ARG A 100 -17.22 -13.29 -3.70
N PRO A 101 -18.29 -14.08 -3.49
CA PRO A 101 -18.21 -15.48 -3.88
C PRO A 101 -17.92 -15.47 -5.39
N ARG A 102 -16.82 -16.12 -5.78
CA ARG A 102 -16.43 -16.25 -7.19
C ARG A 102 -17.52 -17.05 -7.92
N SER A 103 -18.51 -16.36 -8.47
CA SER A 103 -19.30 -16.92 -9.56
C SER A 103 -18.36 -17.13 -10.74
N HIS A 104 -17.86 -18.35 -10.85
CA HIS A 104 -17.32 -18.87 -12.09
C HIS A 104 -18.47 -18.86 -13.09
N ARG A 105 -18.47 -17.91 -14.02
CA ARG A 105 -19.31 -18.03 -15.20
C ARG A 105 -18.53 -18.85 -16.22
N LYS A 106 -19.11 -20.02 -16.52
CA LYS A 106 -18.74 -20.95 -17.58
C LYS A 106 -18.68 -20.25 -18.93
#